data_AF-A0A674A1F2-F1
#
_entry.id   AF-A0A674A1F2-F1
#
_cell.length_a   1.000
_cell.length_b   1.000
_cell.length_c   1.000
_cell.angle_alpha   90.00
_cell.angle_beta   90.00
_cell.angle_gamma   90.00
#
_symmetry.space_group_name_H-M   'P 1'
#
loop_
_entity.id
_entity.type
_entity.pdbx_description
1 polymer ?
#
loop_
_entity_poly.entity_id
_entity_poly.type
_entity_poly.pdbx_seq_one_letter_code
_entity_poly.pdbx_strand_id
1 'polypeptide(L)'
;MDWLYPRFHKESLAQTLCRLGLFVICTGMVLTMSMYPMLRALCVQLHSAFMGSYVPGHHSVLLINCPNEQAAKDIGRALMERRMAACINILPRTSTMYYWKGEIQDATEILMFVKTRTSMIQRVTDFVKSVHPYETPEVLSFPVEDGSLPYMKWMDEAVPDD
;
A
#
# COMPACT_ATOMS: atom_id res chain seq x y z
N MET A 1 57.58 15.43 35.19
CA MET A 1 56.63 14.37 34.76
C MET A 1 55.59 14.94 33.79
N ASP A 2 55.95 15.98 33.02
CA ASP A 2 54.97 16.93 32.46
C ASP A 2 54.84 16.86 30.93
N TRP A 3 55.64 16.01 30.27
CA TRP A 3 55.66 15.86 28.81
C TRP A 3 54.58 14.91 28.26
N LEU A 4 53.94 14.11 29.10
CA LEU A 4 52.89 13.17 28.69
C LEU A 4 51.48 13.78 28.71
N TYR A 5 51.28 14.84 29.50
CA TYR A 5 49.98 15.51 29.69
C TYR A 5 49.43 16.20 28.43
N PRO A 6 50.23 16.94 27.62
CA PRO A 6 49.72 17.62 26.43
C PRO A 6 49.39 16.65 25.29
N ARG A 7 50.03 15.48 25.27
CA ARG A 7 49.85 14.46 24.22
C ARG A 7 48.57 13.66 24.43
N PHE A 8 48.30 13.26 25.67
CA PHE A 8 47.08 12.55 26.07
C PHE A 8 45.81 13.39 25.80
N HIS A 9 45.88 14.70 26.06
CA HIS A 9 44.74 15.60 25.82
C HIS A 9 44.46 15.82 24.32
N LYS A 10 45.51 15.92 23.49
CA LYS A 10 45.37 16.03 22.01
C LYS A 10 44.78 14.77 21.38
N GLU A 11 45.19 13.60 21.82
CA GLU A 11 44.65 12.32 21.33
C GLU A 11 43.18 12.13 21.74
N SER A 12 42.82 12.51 22.98
CA SER A 12 41.43 12.48 23.46
C SER A 12 40.51 13.46 22.71
N LEU A 13 40.99 14.68 22.42
CA LEU A 13 40.25 15.67 21.62
C LEU A 13 40.07 15.21 20.16
N ALA A 14 41.12 14.66 19.54
CA ALA A 14 41.06 14.12 18.18
C ALA A 14 40.06 12.96 18.07
N GLN A 15 40.05 12.05 19.04
CA GLN A 15 39.07 10.95 19.11
C GLN A 15 37.64 11.46 19.31
N THR A 16 37.44 12.47 20.16
CA THR A 16 36.12 13.08 20.41
C THR A 16 35.58 13.78 19.16
N LEU A 17 36.42 14.56 18.46
CA LEU A 17 36.07 15.22 17.21
C LEU A 17 35.77 14.21 16.09
N CYS A 18 36.54 13.12 16.01
CA CYS A 18 36.31 12.05 15.03
C CYS A 18 35.00 11.31 15.30
N ARG A 19 34.68 11.00 16.56
CA ARG A 19 33.40 10.39 16.96
C ARG A 19 32.21 11.31 16.69
N LEU A 20 32.34 12.61 16.98
CA LEU A 20 31.29 13.60 16.69
C LEU A 20 31.08 13.76 15.18
N GLY A 21 32.16 13.83 14.40
CA GLY A 21 32.10 13.90 12.94
C GLY A 21 31.43 12.66 12.34
N LEU A 22 31.80 11.45 12.80
CA LEU A 22 31.15 10.22 12.38
C LEU A 22 29.67 10.21 12.75
N PHE A 23 29.31 10.67 13.94
CA PHE A 23 27.91 10.76 14.38
C PHE A 23 27.10 11.74 13.51
N VAL A 24 27.65 12.91 13.18
CA VAL A 24 27.00 13.89 12.28
C VAL A 24 26.83 13.31 10.86
N ILE A 25 27.82 12.60 10.33
CA ILE A 25 27.73 11.97 9.00
C ILE A 25 26.67 10.87 9.01
N CYS A 26 26.69 9.98 10.01
CA CYS A 26 25.72 8.89 10.14
C CYS A 26 24.29 9.43 10.28
N THR A 27 24.08 10.44 11.13
CA THR A 27 22.76 11.06 11.29
C THR A 27 22.31 11.77 10.02
N GLY A 28 23.21 12.48 9.34
CA GLY A 28 22.93 13.09 8.03
C GLY A 28 22.53 12.07 6.97
N MET A 29 23.24 10.93 6.88
CA MET A 29 22.91 9.84 5.96
C MET A 29 21.56 9.19 6.30
N VAL A 30 21.28 8.95 7.58
CA VAL A 30 19.99 8.40 8.01
C VAL A 30 18.84 9.34 7.66
N LEU A 31 19.02 10.65 7.88
CA LEU A 31 18.01 11.66 7.53
C LEU A 31 17.78 11.75 6.02
N THR A 32 18.83 11.74 5.21
CA THR A 32 18.68 11.79 3.74
C THR A 32 18.04 10.52 3.19
N MET A 33 18.46 9.34 3.66
CA MET A 33 17.84 8.07 3.27
C MET A 33 16.37 7.99 3.72
N SER A 34 16.04 8.55 4.88
CA SER A 34 14.66 8.61 5.37
C SER A 34 13.79 9.58 4.58
N MET A 35 14.31 10.73 4.15
CA MET A 35 13.56 11.75 3.40
C MET A 35 13.48 11.46 1.90
N TYR A 36 14.42 10.70 1.35
CA TYR A 36 14.49 10.41 -0.09
C TYR A 36 13.20 9.81 -0.69
N PRO A 37 12.51 8.84 -0.06
CA PRO A 37 11.26 8.30 -0.58
C PRO A 37 10.16 9.37 -0.70
N MET A 38 10.06 10.26 0.29
CA MET A 38 9.09 11.35 0.29
C MET A 38 9.38 12.38 -0.81
N LEU A 39 10.64 12.80 -0.93
CA LEU A 39 11.09 13.71 -1.99
C LEU A 39 10.84 13.12 -3.38
N ARG A 40 11.12 11.82 -3.55
CA ARG A 40 10.84 11.10 -4.78
C ARG A 40 9.35 11.04 -5.09
N ALA A 41 8.50 10.72 -4.11
CA ALA A 41 7.06 10.68 -4.28
C ALA A 41 6.49 12.04 -4.68
N LEU A 42 6.92 13.11 -4.01
CA LEU A 42 6.54 14.49 -4.34
C LEU A 42 6.96 14.85 -5.77
N CYS A 43 8.19 14.50 -6.16
CA CYS A 43 8.69 14.76 -7.51
C CYS A 43 7.85 14.04 -8.58
N VAL A 44 7.48 12.78 -8.34
CA VAL A 44 6.60 12.01 -9.25
C VAL A 44 5.21 12.64 -9.33
N GLN A 45 4.62 13.05 -8.21
CA GLN A 45 3.30 13.71 -8.19
C GLN A 45 3.32 15.05 -8.94
N LEU A 46 4.34 15.88 -8.72
CA LEU A 46 4.50 17.16 -9.41
C LEU A 46 4.74 16.96 -10.91
N HIS A 47 5.55 15.97 -11.28
CA HIS A 47 5.80 15.63 -12.67
C HIS A 47 4.53 15.16 -13.37
N SER A 48 3.73 14.30 -12.72
CA SER A 48 2.45 13.84 -13.23
C SER A 48 1.45 14.99 -13.41
N ALA A 49 1.35 15.87 -12.41
CA ALA A 49 0.50 17.06 -12.49
C ALA A 49 0.90 17.99 -13.64
N PHE A 50 2.20 18.17 -13.89
CA PHE A 50 2.68 19.02 -14.98
C PHE A 50 2.53 18.38 -16.37
N MET A 51 2.79 17.08 -16.48
CA MET A 51 2.71 16.36 -17.75
C MET A 51 1.29 15.88 -18.11
N GLY A 52 0.33 16.00 -17.19
CA GLY A 52 -1.01 15.44 -17.35
C GLY A 52 -1.00 13.90 -17.41
N SER A 53 0.04 13.26 -16.85
CA SER A 53 0.13 11.81 -16.73
C SER A 53 -0.54 11.31 -15.45
N TYR A 54 -0.72 10.00 -15.33
CA TYR A 54 -1.40 9.38 -14.19
C TYR A 54 -0.57 9.53 -12.90
N VAL A 55 -1.26 9.70 -11.77
CA VAL A 55 -0.63 9.74 -10.44
C VAL A 55 -0.53 8.30 -9.90
N PRO A 56 0.68 7.72 -9.76
CA PRO A 56 0.83 6.38 -9.23
C PRO A 56 0.22 6.23 -7.83
N GLY A 57 -0.49 5.13 -7.62
CA GLY A 57 -1.18 4.85 -6.36
C GLY A 57 -2.50 5.62 -6.14
N HIS A 58 -3.00 6.39 -7.11
CA HIS A 58 -4.30 7.06 -6.99
C HIS A 58 -5.48 6.06 -6.96
N HIS A 59 -5.37 5.01 -7.78
CA HIS A 59 -6.27 3.85 -7.79
C HIS A 59 -5.61 2.61 -7.20
N SER A 60 -6.43 1.67 -6.76
CA SER A 60 -6.02 0.37 -6.24
C SER A 60 -6.92 -0.75 -6.76
N VAL A 61 -6.35 -1.95 -6.83
CA VAL A 61 -7.09 -3.20 -7.07
C VAL A 61 -7.13 -3.99 -5.77
N LEU A 62 -8.32 -4.29 -5.29
CA LEU A 62 -8.52 -5.16 -4.14
C LEU A 62 -8.79 -6.59 -4.62
N LEU A 63 -8.15 -7.53 -3.95
CA LEU A 63 -8.38 -8.96 -4.04
C LEU A 63 -9.30 -9.36 -2.89
N ILE A 64 -10.45 -9.95 -3.20
CA ILE A 64 -11.42 -10.42 -2.22
C ILE A 64 -11.84 -11.82 -2.58
N ASN A 65 -11.85 -12.72 -1.60
CA ASN A 65 -12.18 -14.12 -1.79
C ASN A 65 -13.54 -14.42 -1.15
N CYS A 66 -14.42 -15.15 -1.85
CA CYS A 66 -15.81 -15.40 -1.45
C CYS A 66 -16.15 -16.89 -1.47
N PRO A 67 -17.04 -17.38 -0.58
CA PRO A 67 -17.35 -18.81 -0.48
C PRO A 67 -18.06 -19.39 -1.70
N ASN A 68 -18.77 -18.57 -2.47
CA ASN A 68 -19.52 -18.99 -3.65
C ASN A 68 -19.85 -17.80 -4.56
N GLU A 69 -20.35 -18.11 -5.76
CA GLU A 69 -20.59 -17.12 -6.82
C GLU A 69 -21.70 -16.14 -6.45
N GLN A 70 -22.72 -16.60 -5.71
CA GLN A 70 -23.81 -15.76 -5.26
C GLN A 70 -23.32 -14.69 -4.28
N ALA A 71 -22.53 -15.07 -3.27
CA ALA A 71 -21.93 -14.15 -2.33
C ALA A 71 -21.05 -13.11 -3.05
N ALA A 72 -20.20 -13.54 -3.99
CA ALA A 72 -19.37 -12.63 -4.79
C ALA A 72 -20.20 -11.62 -5.60
N LYS A 73 -21.30 -12.07 -6.23
CA LYS A 73 -22.20 -11.21 -7.00
C LYS A 73 -22.95 -10.23 -6.11
N ASP A 74 -23.44 -10.67 -4.95
CA ASP A 74 -24.21 -9.82 -4.04
C ASP A 74 -23.33 -8.74 -3.42
N ILE A 75 -22.14 -9.11 -2.93
CA ILE A 75 -21.14 -8.16 -2.42
C ILE A 75 -20.72 -7.20 -3.54
N GLY A 76 -20.39 -7.73 -4.72
CA GLY A 76 -19.97 -6.93 -5.85
C GLY A 76 -21.03 -5.92 -6.28
N ARG A 77 -22.29 -6.34 -6.38
CA ARG A 77 -23.40 -5.44 -6.71
C ARG A 77 -23.55 -4.35 -5.65
N ALA A 78 -23.51 -4.69 -4.37
CA ALA A 78 -23.66 -3.72 -3.30
C ALA A 78 -22.51 -2.69 -3.26
N LEU A 79 -21.28 -3.09 -3.57
CA LEU A 79 -20.13 -2.18 -3.70
C LEU A 79 -20.35 -1.16 -4.83
N MET A 80 -20.82 -1.63 -5.99
CA MET A 80 -21.07 -0.80 -7.17
C MET A 80 -22.25 0.15 -6.96
N GLU A 81 -23.35 -0.33 -6.37
CA GLU A 81 -24.55 0.49 -6.06
C GLU A 81 -24.23 1.65 -5.11
N ARG A 82 -23.29 1.44 -4.20
CA ARG A 82 -22.81 2.45 -3.25
C ARG A 82 -21.68 3.31 -3.81
N ARG A 83 -21.32 3.14 -5.09
CA ARG A 83 -20.20 3.81 -5.77
C ARG A 83 -18.87 3.67 -5.03
N MET A 84 -18.63 2.53 -4.38
CA MET A 84 -17.36 2.26 -3.68
C MET A 84 -16.36 1.52 -4.57
N ALA A 85 -16.80 1.06 -5.74
CA ALA A 85 -15.96 0.40 -6.74
C ALA A 85 -16.40 0.83 -8.15
N ALA A 86 -15.42 1.00 -9.05
CA ALA A 86 -15.68 1.35 -10.44
C ALA A 86 -15.92 0.08 -11.28
N CYS A 87 -15.19 -1.00 -10.98
CA CYS A 87 -15.24 -2.24 -11.74
C CYS A 87 -14.93 -3.45 -10.85
N ILE A 88 -15.59 -4.58 -11.10
CA ILE A 88 -15.37 -5.83 -10.39
C ILE A 88 -15.26 -6.96 -11.41
N ASN A 89 -14.14 -7.69 -11.39
CA ASN A 89 -14.03 -8.95 -12.11
C ASN A 89 -14.28 -10.09 -11.13
N ILE A 90 -15.16 -11.03 -11.50
CA ILE A 90 -15.44 -12.23 -10.72
C ILE A 90 -14.84 -13.41 -11.48
N LEU A 91 -13.87 -14.08 -10.87
CA LEU A 91 -13.23 -15.26 -11.44
C LEU A 91 -13.90 -16.51 -10.86
N PRO A 92 -14.53 -17.34 -11.70
CA PRO A 92 -15.25 -18.51 -11.21
C PRO A 92 -14.28 -19.60 -10.74
N ARG A 93 -14.66 -20.25 -9.63
CA ARG A 93 -14.09 -21.49 -9.08
C ARG A 93 -12.56 -21.52 -9.00
N THR A 94 -12.01 -20.88 -7.98
CA THR A 94 -10.62 -21.03 -7.56
C THR A 94 -10.49 -22.13 -6.51
N SER A 95 -9.41 -22.92 -6.60
CA SER A 95 -9.02 -23.87 -5.54
C SER A 95 -8.14 -23.13 -4.54
N THR A 96 -8.56 -23.09 -3.28
CA THR A 96 -7.84 -22.41 -2.21
C THR A 96 -7.38 -23.43 -1.18
N MET A 97 -6.08 -23.41 -0.86
CA MET A 97 -5.50 -24.23 0.20
C MET A 97 -5.02 -23.34 1.33
N TYR A 98 -5.34 -23.68 2.57
CA TYR A 98 -4.92 -22.89 3.73
C TYR A 98 -4.76 -23.76 4.98
N TYR A 99 -4.03 -23.24 5.97
CA TYR A 99 -3.91 -23.92 7.27
C TYR A 99 -5.05 -23.51 8.19
N TRP A 100 -5.72 -24.51 8.78
CA TRP A 100 -6.71 -24.30 9.81
C TRP A 100 -6.57 -25.36 10.89
N LYS A 101 -6.45 -24.92 12.15
CA LYS A 101 -6.29 -25.80 13.34
C LYS A 101 -5.19 -26.86 13.20
N GLY A 102 -4.10 -26.52 12.51
CA GLY A 102 -2.94 -27.41 12.33
C GLY A 102 -3.04 -28.36 11.13
N GLU A 103 -4.13 -28.32 10.37
CA GLU A 103 -4.34 -29.14 9.17
C GLU A 103 -4.43 -28.27 7.91
N ILE A 104 -4.06 -28.85 6.77
CA ILE A 104 -4.28 -28.23 5.46
C ILE A 104 -5.73 -28.48 5.07
N GLN A 105 -6.43 -27.41 4.73
CA GLN A 105 -7.79 -27.44 4.20
C GLN A 105 -7.77 -27.11 2.71
N ASP A 106 -8.66 -27.77 1.97
CA ASP A 106 -8.96 -27.47 0.57
C ASP A 106 -10.37 -26.91 0.48
N ALA A 107 -10.51 -25.76 -0.18
CA ALA A 107 -11.80 -25.11 -0.43
C ALA A 107 -11.93 -24.69 -1.89
N THR A 108 -13.16 -24.67 -2.40
CA THR A 108 -13.48 -24.00 -3.66
C THR A 108 -14.08 -22.64 -3.34
N GLU A 109 -13.49 -21.59 -3.88
CA GLU A 109 -13.89 -20.21 -3.62
C GLU A 109 -14.01 -19.42 -4.92
N ILE A 110 -14.41 -18.16 -4.80
CA ILE A 110 -14.59 -17.23 -5.90
C ILE A 110 -13.73 -16.00 -5.63
N LEU A 111 -12.80 -15.73 -6.54
CA LEU A 111 -11.90 -14.60 -6.44
C LEU A 111 -12.46 -13.37 -7.15
N MET A 112 -12.42 -12.24 -6.46
CA MET A 112 -12.86 -10.94 -6.97
C MET A 112 -11.68 -9.98 -7.10
N PHE A 113 -11.61 -9.28 -8.22
CA PHE A 113 -10.74 -8.10 -8.38
C PHE A 113 -11.60 -6.84 -8.46
N VAL A 114 -11.60 -6.07 -7.37
CA VAL A 114 -12.35 -4.82 -7.22
C VAL A 114 -11.42 -3.64 -7.51
N LYS A 115 -11.71 -2.85 -8.54
CA LYS A 115 -10.96 -1.65 -8.89
C LYS A 115 -11.68 -0.44 -8.34
N THR A 116 -10.96 0.37 -7.59
CA THR A 116 -11.50 1.55 -6.93
C THR A 116 -10.38 2.57 -6.68
N ARG A 117 -10.74 3.72 -6.11
CA ARG A 117 -9.77 4.70 -5.62
C ARG A 117 -9.07 4.19 -4.38
N THR A 118 -7.79 4.51 -4.23
CA THR A 118 -7.01 4.13 -3.05
C THR A 118 -7.61 4.72 -1.76
N SER A 119 -8.23 5.90 -1.84
CA SER A 119 -8.97 6.52 -0.73
C SER A 119 -10.17 5.69 -0.25
N MET A 120 -10.74 4.82 -1.09
CA MET A 120 -11.92 3.99 -0.75
C MET A 120 -11.59 2.63 -0.13
N ILE A 121 -10.32 2.23 -0.07
CA ILE A 121 -9.92 0.88 0.40
C ILE A 121 -10.52 0.57 1.78
N GLN A 122 -10.40 1.51 2.72
CA GLN A 122 -10.88 1.29 4.08
C GLN A 122 -12.40 1.10 4.12
N ARG A 123 -13.13 1.96 3.41
CA ARG A 123 -14.60 1.89 3.33
C ARG A 123 -15.09 0.61 2.66
N VAL A 124 -14.43 0.18 1.58
CA VAL A 124 -14.70 -1.11 0.92
C VAL A 124 -14.42 -2.26 1.89
N THR A 125 -13.30 -2.22 2.61
CA THR A 125 -12.90 -3.26 3.57
C THR A 125 -13.91 -3.39 4.71
N ASP A 126 -14.33 -2.28 5.30
CA ASP A 126 -15.31 -2.26 6.40
C ASP A 126 -16.69 -2.71 5.94
N PHE A 127 -17.11 -2.29 4.75
CA PHE A 127 -18.35 -2.76 4.16
C PHE A 127 -18.31 -4.27 3.92
N VAL A 128 -17.26 -4.78 3.27
CA VAL A 128 -17.11 -6.22 2.99
C VAL A 128 -17.15 -7.01 4.29
N LYS A 129 -16.39 -6.61 5.33
CA LYS A 129 -16.45 -7.24 6.65
C LYS A 129 -17.85 -7.30 7.25
N SER A 130 -18.68 -6.28 7.02
CA SER A 130 -20.04 -6.22 7.57
C SER A 130 -21.03 -7.18 6.91
N VAL A 131 -20.78 -7.58 5.65
CA VAL A 131 -21.71 -8.40 4.86
C VAL A 131 -21.15 -9.77 4.47
N HIS A 132 -19.84 -9.98 4.62
CA HIS A 132 -19.19 -11.19 4.16
C HIS A 132 -19.56 -12.40 5.05
N PRO A 133 -19.82 -13.60 4.48
CA PRO A 133 -20.20 -14.78 5.27
C PRO A 133 -19.13 -15.29 6.23
N TYR A 134 -17.85 -15.05 5.91
CA TYR A 134 -16.73 -15.39 6.79
C TYR A 134 -16.51 -14.33 7.86
N GLU A 135 -16.14 -14.78 9.06
CA GLU A 135 -15.78 -13.91 10.18
C GLU A 135 -14.57 -13.02 9.86
N THR A 136 -13.57 -13.57 9.16
CA THR A 136 -12.37 -12.83 8.73
C THR A 136 -12.22 -12.98 7.21
N PRO A 137 -12.87 -12.13 6.40
CA PRO A 137 -12.72 -12.18 4.95
C PRO A 137 -11.32 -11.75 4.52
N GLU A 138 -10.79 -12.40 3.48
CA GLU A 138 -9.59 -11.93 2.78
C GLU A 138 -9.94 -10.66 1.99
N VAL A 139 -9.26 -9.56 2.32
CA VAL A 139 -9.30 -8.30 1.56
C VAL A 139 -7.89 -7.74 1.50
N LEU A 140 -7.24 -7.86 0.35
CA LEU A 140 -5.88 -7.35 0.09
C LEU A 140 -5.93 -6.27 -0.98
N SER A 141 -5.09 -5.23 -0.90
CA SER A 141 -5.06 -4.15 -1.88
C SER A 141 -3.69 -3.98 -2.51
N PHE A 142 -3.66 -3.76 -3.83
CA PHE A 142 -2.45 -3.45 -4.59
C PHE A 142 -2.59 -2.08 -5.25
N PRO A 143 -1.63 -1.16 -5.07
CA PRO A 143 -1.66 0.12 -5.74
C PRO A 143 -1.50 -0.04 -7.25
N VAL A 144 -2.23 0.77 -8.02
CA VAL A 144 -2.06 0.86 -9.47
C VAL A 144 -1.01 1.91 -9.76
N GLU A 145 0.11 1.49 -10.34
CA GLU A 145 1.24 2.37 -10.67
C GLU A 145 1.08 3.08 -12.01
N ASP A 146 0.42 2.44 -12.99
CA ASP A 146 0.23 2.99 -14.33
C ASP A 146 -1.00 2.39 -15.04
N GLY A 147 -1.45 3.02 -16.12
CA GLY A 147 -2.44 2.48 -17.04
C GLY A 147 -3.03 3.53 -17.98
N SER A 148 -4.12 3.15 -18.64
CA SER A 148 -4.77 4.01 -19.63
C SER A 148 -5.43 5.24 -18.99
N LEU A 149 -4.97 6.46 -19.34
CA LEU A 149 -5.54 7.71 -18.80
C LEU A 149 -7.06 7.82 -18.98
N PRO A 150 -7.66 7.50 -20.15
CA PRO A 150 -9.12 7.46 -20.29
C PRO A 150 -9.80 6.51 -19.29
N TYR A 151 -9.19 5.35 -19.01
CA TYR A 151 -9.74 4.39 -18.06
C TYR A 151 -9.65 4.89 -16.61
N MET A 152 -8.52 5.52 -16.24
CA MET A 152 -8.36 6.13 -14.92
C MET A 152 -9.38 7.24 -14.69
N LYS A 153 -9.58 8.12 -15.68
CA LYS A 153 -10.61 9.17 -15.63
C LYS A 153 -12.02 8.61 -15.50
N TRP A 154 -12.33 7.52 -16.20
CA TRP A 154 -13.62 6.85 -16.05
C TRP A 154 -13.80 6.26 -14.65
N MET A 155 -12.74 5.69 -14.05
CA MET A 155 -12.82 5.21 -12.66
C MET A 155 -13.09 6.35 -11.68
N ASP A 156 -12.48 7.51 -11.91
CA ASP A 156 -12.71 8.73 -11.13
C ASP A 156 -14.16 9.22 -11.21
N GLU A 157 -14.77 9.17 -12.39
CA GLU A 157 -16.18 9.53 -12.59
C GLU A 157 -17.14 8.50 -11.98
N ALA A 158 -16.78 7.22 -12.02
CA ALA A 158 -17.58 6.13 -11.46
C ALA A 158 -17.59 6.15 -9.92
N VAL A 159 -16.46 6.51 -9.31
CA VAL A 159 -16.23 6.58 -7.85
C VAL A 159 -15.77 8.00 -7.48
N PRO A 160 -16.70 8.94 -7.28
CA PRO A 160 -16.37 10.32 -6.89
C PRO A 160 -15.68 10.40 -5.51
N ASP A 161 -14.95 11.48 -5.27
CA ASP A 161 -14.53 11.85 -3.91
C ASP A 161 -15.76 12.45 -3.23
N ASP A 162 -16.26 11.77 -2.19
CA ASP A 162 -17.30 12.31 -1.31
C ASP A 162 -16.79 13.56 -0.55
#